data_AF-A0A961RVV9-F1
#
_entry.id   AF-A0A961RVV9-F1
#
_cell.length_a   1.000
_cell.length_b   1.000
_cell.length_c   1.000
_cell.angle_alpha   90.00
_cell.angle_beta   90.00
_cell.angle_gamma   90.00
#
_symmetry.space_group_name_H-M   'P 1'
#
loop_
_entity.id
_entity.type
_entity.pdbx_description
1 polymer ?
#
loop_
_entity_poly.entity_id
_entity_poly.type
_entity_poly.pdbx_seq_one_letter_code
_entity_poly.pdbx_strand_id
1 'polypeptide(L)'
;MATGNQEIAAGQMQTPRARLFEILEHGRKGTLSQIIDFSIIFLILANVAASVIETVPHIHADYGMALRSFDHFCVTIFIIEYLARLWVAPEHPLMRRSNALVARLRTAGTPLMVVDAIAIMPFFLELVASVDLGAIRVLRIVRFYRLARYAPAILTIGRVLAAEWRSLLGSAVIFAGLLLLSSVAMYIAEGDLQPDKLGDLPSTMWWAVVTLSTVGYGDVTPVTAIGKVIAGIVMVLGITFFALPVGIIANGFAEEIKRRDFVVSFAMVARVPLFNKLEAPLIARLVGMLHARKFSSGAVIVSRGDAADGMYFIASGEVEVEIPDNPVRLSEGDFFGEIALITHEARRTATVVATRPTDLLVLSAPDFRRLMAQSPDLDHAVRETAAQRMDERKGAK
;
A
#
# COMPACT_ATOMS: atom_id res chain seq x y z
N MET A 1 -25.43 13.50 -38.22
CA MET A 1 -26.33 12.59 -37.49
C MET A 1 -25.52 11.41 -36.96
N ALA A 2 -25.00 11.54 -35.75
CA ALA A 2 -24.50 10.45 -34.89
C ALA A 2 -24.26 11.03 -33.48
N THR A 3 -25.24 11.78 -32.99
CA THR A 3 -25.36 12.23 -31.60
C THR A 3 -26.17 11.17 -30.88
N GLY A 4 -25.50 10.23 -30.23
CA GLY A 4 -26.18 9.15 -29.54
C GLY A 4 -25.19 8.08 -29.09
N ASN A 5 -24.43 8.38 -28.04
CA ASN A 5 -23.89 7.36 -27.11
C ASN A 5 -23.15 7.91 -25.88
N GLN A 6 -23.27 9.20 -25.55
CA GLN A 6 -22.72 9.76 -24.30
C GLN A 6 -23.78 10.11 -23.25
N GLU A 7 -24.97 9.51 -23.34
CA GLU A 7 -26.04 9.67 -22.35
C GLU A 7 -26.38 8.36 -21.62
N ILE A 8 -25.39 7.48 -21.42
CA ILE A 8 -25.54 6.28 -20.57
C ILE A 8 -24.52 6.36 -19.44
N ALA A 9 -24.93 6.95 -18.31
CA ALA A 9 -24.68 6.45 -16.95
C ALA A 9 -24.97 7.47 -15.82
N ALA A 10 -25.45 8.68 -16.11
CA ALA A 10 -25.98 9.56 -15.07
C ALA A 10 -27.47 9.25 -14.83
N GLY A 11 -27.78 8.20 -14.07
CA GLY A 11 -29.16 7.96 -13.61
C GLY A 11 -29.71 6.53 -13.64
N GLN A 12 -28.89 5.48 -13.77
CA GLN A 12 -29.39 4.13 -13.45
C GLN A 12 -29.53 4.03 -11.93
N MET A 13 -30.74 3.71 -11.45
CA MET A 13 -30.96 3.32 -10.05
C MET A 13 -30.01 2.16 -9.72
N GLN A 14 -28.88 2.48 -9.09
CA GLN A 14 -27.95 1.45 -8.61
C GLN A 14 -28.74 0.49 -7.73
N THR A 15 -28.68 -0.80 -8.04
CA THR A 15 -29.32 -1.84 -7.23
C THR A 15 -28.81 -1.72 -5.78
N PRO A 16 -29.63 -2.08 -4.76
CA PRO A 16 -29.19 -1.98 -3.36
C PRO A 16 -27.90 -2.76 -3.10
N ARG A 17 -27.65 -3.81 -3.88
CA ARG A 17 -26.42 -4.59 -3.88
C ARG A 17 -25.23 -3.85 -4.47
N ALA A 18 -25.40 -3.15 -5.60
CA ALA A 18 -24.34 -2.32 -6.19
C ALA A 18 -23.96 -1.14 -5.26
N ARG A 19 -24.95 -0.54 -4.58
CA ARG A 19 -24.67 0.48 -3.54
C ARG A 19 -23.87 -0.10 -2.38
N LEU A 20 -24.25 -1.28 -1.90
CA LEU A 20 -23.52 -1.95 -0.82
C LEU A 20 -22.10 -2.36 -1.23
N PHE A 21 -21.89 -2.73 -2.49
CA PHE A 21 -20.54 -2.96 -3.06
C PHE A 21 -19.67 -1.72 -3.00
N GLU A 22 -20.20 -0.56 -3.40
CA GLU A 22 -19.44 0.68 -3.35
C GLU A 22 -19.05 1.03 -1.91
N ILE A 23 -19.96 0.81 -0.95
CA ILE A 23 -19.71 1.08 0.47
C ILE A 23 -18.66 0.12 1.07
N LEU A 24 -18.75 -1.18 0.80
CA LEU A 24 -17.90 -2.21 1.42
C LEU A 24 -16.54 -2.40 0.74
N GLU A 25 -16.41 -2.06 -0.54
CA GLU A 25 -15.25 -2.41 -1.37
C GLU A 25 -14.54 -1.18 -1.96
N HIS A 26 -15.26 -0.05 -2.15
CA HIS A 26 -14.70 1.18 -2.70
C HIS A 26 -14.46 2.30 -1.67
N GLY A 27 -14.62 2.04 -0.36
CA GLY A 27 -13.89 2.54 0.83
C GLY A 27 -13.54 4.03 0.98
N ARG A 28 -13.01 4.64 -0.09
CA ARG A 28 -12.28 5.91 -0.08
C ARG A 28 -13.00 7.08 -0.73
N LYS A 29 -14.21 6.89 -1.27
CA LYS A 29 -14.92 7.96 -2.00
C LYS A 29 -16.18 8.50 -1.32
N GLY A 30 -16.51 8.10 -0.08
CA GLY A 30 -17.68 8.63 0.63
C GLY A 30 -17.60 8.55 2.16
N THR A 31 -18.22 9.52 2.84
CA THR A 31 -18.21 9.68 4.32
C THR A 31 -18.79 8.47 5.04
N LEU A 32 -19.87 7.86 4.51
CA LEU A 32 -20.50 6.68 5.11
C LEU A 32 -19.58 5.46 5.10
N SER A 33 -18.84 5.25 4.02
CA SER A 33 -17.90 4.15 3.88
C SER A 33 -16.73 4.28 4.87
N GLN A 34 -16.20 5.50 5.02
CA GLN A 34 -15.17 5.80 6.02
C GLN A 34 -15.64 5.56 7.46
N ILE A 35 -16.89 5.92 7.78
CA ILE A 35 -17.48 5.67 9.11
C ILE A 35 -17.60 4.17 9.38
N ILE A 36 -18.06 3.40 8.40
CA ILE A 36 -18.20 1.94 8.53
C ILE A 36 -16.82 1.30 8.71
N ASP A 37 -15.84 1.65 7.87
CA ASP A 37 -14.48 1.14 7.97
C ASP A 37 -13.88 1.46 9.34
N PHE A 38 -13.99 2.72 9.79
CA PHE A 38 -13.51 3.14 11.10
C PHE A 38 -14.19 2.39 12.25
N SER A 39 -15.51 2.20 12.16
CA SER A 39 -16.28 1.45 13.16
C SER A 39 -15.85 -0.01 13.23
N ILE A 40 -15.61 -0.66 12.10
CA ILE A 40 -15.14 -2.06 12.07
C ILE A 40 -13.72 -2.16 12.62
N ILE A 41 -12.82 -1.24 12.26
CA ILE A 41 -11.46 -1.18 12.81
C ILE A 41 -11.50 -1.02 14.33
N PHE A 42 -12.32 -0.10 14.83
CA PHE A 42 -12.50 0.13 16.26
C PHE A 42 -13.01 -1.15 16.95
N LEU A 43 -14.03 -1.81 16.40
CA LEU A 43 -14.55 -3.07 16.94
C LEU A 43 -13.50 -4.18 16.95
N ILE A 44 -12.67 -4.30 15.90
CA ILE A 44 -11.57 -5.28 15.86
C ILE A 44 -10.58 -5.00 16.99
N LEU A 45 -10.12 -3.75 17.13
CA LEU A 45 -9.13 -3.37 18.14
C LEU A 45 -9.68 -3.55 19.56
N ALA A 46 -10.92 -3.09 19.82
CA ALA A 46 -11.58 -3.26 21.09
C ALA A 46 -11.80 -4.74 21.44
N ASN A 47 -12.17 -5.56 20.46
CA ASN A 47 -12.38 -7.00 20.67
C ASN A 47 -11.07 -7.77 20.91
N VAL A 48 -9.98 -7.42 20.20
CA VAL A 48 -8.65 -7.98 20.47
C VAL A 48 -8.17 -7.56 21.87
N ALA A 49 -8.34 -6.29 22.25
CA ALA A 49 -8.00 -5.80 23.59
C ALA A 49 -8.80 -6.53 24.68
N ALA A 50 -10.12 -6.69 24.50
CA ALA A 50 -10.97 -7.46 25.40
C ALA A 50 -10.48 -8.92 25.52
N SER A 51 -10.08 -9.54 24.41
CA SER A 51 -9.54 -10.91 24.40
C SER A 51 -8.22 -11.03 25.17
N VAL A 52 -7.33 -10.03 25.06
CA VAL A 52 -6.08 -9.98 25.81
C VAL A 52 -6.35 -9.78 27.30
N ILE A 53 -7.24 -8.84 27.65
CA ILE A 53 -7.63 -8.54 29.04
C ILE A 53 -8.28 -9.76 29.70
N GLU A 54 -9.09 -10.52 28.97
CA GLU A 54 -9.73 -11.75 29.47
C GLU A 54 -8.72 -12.85 29.87
N THR A 55 -7.46 -12.79 29.40
CA THR A 55 -6.42 -13.74 29.82
C THR A 55 -5.98 -13.56 31.27
N VAL A 56 -6.30 -12.41 31.88
CA VAL A 56 -5.93 -12.08 33.26
C VAL A 56 -6.93 -12.74 34.23
N PRO A 57 -6.48 -13.61 35.16
CA PRO A 57 -7.40 -14.44 35.97
C PRO A 57 -8.41 -13.65 36.81
N HIS A 58 -8.01 -12.55 37.44
CA HIS A 58 -8.92 -11.74 38.27
C HIS A 58 -9.97 -11.00 37.43
N ILE A 59 -9.56 -10.47 36.26
CA ILE A 59 -10.50 -9.80 35.35
C ILE A 59 -11.49 -10.79 34.75
N HIS A 60 -11.03 -12.00 34.42
CA HIS A 60 -11.91 -13.07 33.95
C HIS A 60 -12.95 -13.46 34.99
N ALA A 61 -12.55 -13.57 36.26
CA ALA A 61 -13.45 -13.89 37.37
C ALA A 61 -14.54 -12.81 37.56
N ASP A 62 -14.16 -11.53 37.50
CA ASP A 62 -15.06 -10.42 37.81
C ASP A 62 -15.90 -9.96 36.60
N TYR A 63 -15.34 -9.98 35.38
CA TYR A 63 -15.93 -9.39 34.18
C TYR A 63 -16.11 -10.37 33.01
N GLY A 64 -15.81 -11.66 33.17
CA GLY A 64 -15.82 -12.65 32.08
C GLY A 64 -17.16 -12.76 31.35
N MET A 65 -18.30 -12.55 32.03
CA MET A 65 -19.62 -12.55 31.37
C MET A 65 -19.85 -11.33 30.47
N ALA A 66 -19.43 -10.14 30.92
CA ALA A 66 -19.51 -8.91 30.13
C ALA A 66 -18.59 -8.98 28.90
N LEU A 67 -17.35 -9.44 29.09
CA LEU A 67 -16.37 -9.61 28.01
C LEU A 67 -16.85 -10.63 26.96
N ARG A 68 -17.41 -11.76 27.37
CA ARG A 68 -18.01 -12.75 26.44
C ARG A 68 -19.22 -12.19 25.70
N SER A 69 -20.08 -11.42 26.37
CA SER A 69 -21.24 -10.79 25.72
C SER A 69 -20.81 -9.77 24.66
N PHE A 70 -19.79 -8.98 24.97
CA PHE A 70 -19.16 -8.07 24.01
C PHE A 70 -18.49 -8.83 22.86
N ASP A 71 -17.88 -9.98 23.12
CA ASP A 71 -17.32 -10.86 22.09
C ASP A 71 -18.39 -11.31 21.10
N HIS A 72 -19.49 -11.87 21.60
CA HIS A 72 -20.61 -12.33 20.77
C HIS A 72 -21.21 -11.19 19.94
N PHE A 73 -21.34 -9.99 20.51
CA PHE A 73 -21.79 -8.81 19.78
C PHE A 73 -20.84 -8.48 18.61
N CYS A 74 -19.53 -8.40 18.86
CA CYS A 74 -18.53 -8.12 17.84
C CYS A 74 -18.52 -9.19 16.74
N VAL A 75 -18.51 -10.47 17.12
CA VAL A 75 -18.50 -11.60 16.17
C VAL A 75 -19.77 -11.61 15.32
N THR A 76 -20.93 -11.30 15.90
CA THR A 76 -22.18 -11.22 15.13
C THR A 76 -22.07 -10.17 14.03
N ILE A 77 -21.53 -8.98 14.34
CA ILE A 77 -21.27 -7.94 13.35
C ILE A 77 -20.30 -8.43 12.27
N PHE A 78 -19.24 -9.14 12.65
CA PHE A 78 -18.25 -9.66 11.71
C PHE A 78 -18.80 -10.75 10.79
N ILE A 79 -19.68 -11.62 11.29
CA ILE A 79 -20.40 -12.60 10.48
C ILE A 79 -21.32 -11.88 9.48
N ILE A 80 -22.08 -10.88 9.93
CA ILE A 80 -22.95 -10.08 9.05
C ILE A 80 -22.12 -9.42 7.94
N GLU A 81 -20.98 -8.83 8.29
CA GLU A 81 -20.07 -8.19 7.33
C GLU A 81 -19.47 -9.20 6.34
N TYR A 82 -19.01 -10.36 6.81
CA TYR A 82 -18.51 -11.45 5.97
C TYR A 82 -19.57 -11.93 4.96
N LEU A 83 -20.79 -12.17 5.43
CA LEU A 83 -21.92 -12.58 4.58
C LEU A 83 -22.33 -11.48 3.59
N ALA A 84 -22.32 -10.22 4.01
CA ALA A 84 -22.59 -9.09 3.13
C ALA A 84 -21.55 -9.02 1.98
N ARG A 85 -20.25 -9.17 2.29
CA ARG A 85 -19.19 -9.22 1.27
C ARG A 85 -19.39 -10.37 0.27
N LEU A 86 -19.74 -11.56 0.74
CA LEU A 86 -20.06 -12.68 -0.15
C LEU A 86 -21.33 -12.41 -0.97
N TRP A 87 -22.36 -11.82 -0.38
CA TRP A 87 -23.61 -11.52 -1.08
C TRP A 87 -23.38 -10.58 -2.26
N VAL A 88 -22.51 -9.59 -2.07
CA VAL A 88 -22.17 -8.54 -3.02
C VAL A 88 -21.13 -8.98 -4.06
N ALA A 89 -20.32 -10.00 -3.79
CA ALA A 89 -19.21 -10.48 -4.64
C ALA A 89 -19.47 -10.54 -6.17
N PRO A 90 -20.66 -10.93 -6.69
CA PRO A 90 -20.93 -10.92 -8.14
C PRO A 90 -20.96 -9.54 -8.81
N GLU A 91 -21.03 -8.45 -8.05
CA GLU A 91 -20.88 -7.07 -8.58
C GLU A 91 -19.41 -6.73 -8.88
N HIS A 92 -18.46 -7.55 -8.41
CA HIS A 92 -17.04 -7.30 -8.61
C HIS A 92 -16.69 -7.30 -10.12
N PRO A 93 -15.96 -6.29 -10.65
CA PRO A 93 -15.71 -6.12 -12.07
C PRO A 93 -15.09 -7.35 -12.76
N LEU A 94 -14.18 -8.04 -12.07
CA LEU A 94 -13.50 -9.25 -12.60
C LEU A 94 -14.42 -10.48 -12.65
N MET A 95 -15.59 -10.44 -12.03
CA MET A 95 -16.52 -11.57 -11.88
C MET A 95 -17.90 -11.30 -12.49
N ARG A 96 -18.06 -10.15 -13.17
CA ARG A 96 -19.31 -9.74 -13.83
C ARG A 96 -19.82 -10.73 -14.88
N ARG A 97 -18.95 -11.59 -15.42
CA ARG A 97 -19.28 -12.66 -16.40
C ARG A 97 -19.46 -14.04 -15.76
N SER A 98 -19.26 -14.19 -14.46
CA SER A 98 -19.34 -15.48 -13.76
C SER A 98 -20.71 -15.69 -13.11
N ASN A 99 -21.12 -16.95 -12.98
CA ASN A 99 -22.31 -17.31 -12.20
C ASN A 99 -22.16 -16.83 -10.75
N ALA A 100 -23.27 -16.39 -10.13
CA ALA A 100 -23.27 -15.80 -8.79
C ALA A 100 -22.63 -16.71 -7.71
N LEU A 101 -22.83 -18.03 -7.81
CA LEU A 101 -22.21 -19.01 -6.90
C LEU A 101 -20.70 -19.11 -7.10
N VAL A 102 -20.24 -19.12 -8.36
CA VAL A 102 -18.81 -19.17 -8.69
C VAL A 102 -18.11 -17.90 -8.22
N ALA A 103 -18.74 -16.74 -8.43
CA ALA A 103 -18.25 -15.46 -7.91
C ALA A 103 -18.10 -15.50 -6.39
N ARG A 104 -19.11 -15.98 -5.65
CA ARG A 104 -19.05 -16.13 -4.19
C ARG A 104 -17.92 -17.05 -3.72
N LEU A 105 -17.81 -18.25 -4.30
CA LEU A 105 -16.79 -19.23 -3.93
C LEU A 105 -15.38 -18.70 -4.23
N ARG A 106 -15.22 -18.03 -5.37
CA ARG A 106 -13.93 -17.43 -5.74
C ARG A 106 -13.54 -16.29 -4.80
N THR A 107 -14.51 -15.45 -4.40
CA THR A 107 -14.28 -14.40 -3.39
C THR A 107 -13.94 -15.00 -2.04
N ALA A 108 -14.65 -16.04 -1.58
CA ALA A 108 -14.36 -16.72 -0.33
C ALA A 108 -12.93 -17.27 -0.27
N GLY A 109 -12.38 -17.73 -1.41
CA GLY A 109 -11.00 -18.19 -1.52
C GLY A 109 -9.94 -17.08 -1.61
N THR A 110 -10.31 -15.80 -1.62
CA THR A 110 -9.32 -14.71 -1.63
C THR A 110 -8.65 -14.58 -0.26
N PRO A 111 -7.34 -14.22 -0.19
CA PRO A 111 -6.60 -14.20 1.08
C PRO A 111 -7.27 -13.38 2.18
N LEU A 112 -7.84 -12.21 1.85
CA LEU A 112 -8.52 -11.35 2.82
C LEU A 112 -9.81 -11.97 3.36
N MET A 113 -10.59 -12.66 2.51
CA MET A 113 -11.80 -13.35 2.95
C MET A 113 -11.46 -14.59 3.79
N VAL A 114 -10.38 -15.30 3.47
CA VAL A 114 -9.89 -16.42 4.29
C VAL A 114 -9.51 -15.93 5.69
N VAL A 115 -8.83 -14.80 5.81
CA VAL A 115 -8.51 -14.19 7.12
C VAL A 115 -9.78 -13.85 7.89
N ASP A 116 -10.78 -13.25 7.25
CA ASP A 116 -12.07 -12.96 7.89
C ASP A 116 -12.79 -14.24 8.35
N ALA A 117 -12.73 -15.32 7.57
CA ALA A 117 -13.31 -16.62 7.91
C ALA A 117 -12.59 -17.27 9.11
N ILE A 118 -11.26 -17.26 9.13
CA ILE A 118 -10.47 -17.79 10.27
C ILE A 118 -10.74 -16.98 11.53
N ALA A 119 -10.93 -15.67 11.41
CA ALA A 119 -11.19 -14.79 12.54
C ALA A 119 -12.56 -15.01 13.21
N ILE A 120 -13.58 -15.46 12.47
CA ILE A 120 -14.90 -15.85 13.02
C ILE A 120 -14.96 -17.33 13.43
N MET A 121 -14.03 -18.17 12.95
CA MET A 121 -13.99 -19.60 13.20
C MET A 121 -14.02 -19.99 14.70
N PRO A 122 -13.31 -19.32 15.63
CA PRO A 122 -13.32 -19.70 17.05
C PRO A 122 -14.73 -19.77 17.65
N PHE A 123 -15.64 -18.86 17.25
CA PHE A 123 -17.02 -18.87 17.72
C PHE A 123 -17.77 -20.15 17.33
N PHE A 124 -17.58 -20.62 16.09
CA PHE A 124 -18.19 -21.87 15.63
C PHE A 124 -17.57 -23.10 16.30
N LEU A 125 -16.25 -23.06 16.56
CA LEU A 125 -15.57 -24.13 17.29
C LEU A 125 -16.07 -24.24 18.74
N GLU A 126 -16.26 -23.12 19.45
CA GLU A 126 -16.83 -23.11 20.80
C GLU A 126 -18.27 -23.65 20.80
N LEU A 127 -19.07 -23.29 19.80
CA LEU A 127 -20.45 -23.76 19.67
C LEU A 127 -20.54 -25.28 19.43
N VAL A 128 -19.66 -25.84 18.58
CA VAL A 128 -19.66 -27.28 18.28
C VAL A 128 -18.98 -28.10 19.37
N ALA A 129 -17.84 -27.62 19.90
CA ALA A 129 -17.04 -28.38 20.86
C ALA A 129 -17.74 -28.55 22.22
N SER A 130 -18.74 -27.73 22.56
CA SER A 130 -19.49 -27.79 23.82
C SER A 130 -18.61 -27.73 25.09
N VAL A 131 -17.33 -27.37 24.94
CA VAL A 131 -16.30 -27.32 25.99
C VAL A 131 -15.54 -26.01 25.83
N ASP A 132 -15.46 -25.23 26.91
CA ASP A 132 -14.67 -24.01 26.98
C ASP A 132 -13.17 -24.37 27.10
N LEU A 133 -12.53 -24.58 25.96
CA LEU A 133 -11.09 -24.75 25.88
C LEU A 133 -10.46 -23.36 25.91
N GLY A 134 -9.73 -23.03 26.97
CA GLY A 134 -8.97 -21.77 27.08
C GLY A 134 -8.05 -21.51 25.87
N ALA A 135 -7.59 -22.58 25.20
CA ALA A 135 -6.83 -22.49 23.95
C ALA A 135 -7.62 -21.88 22.78
N ILE A 136 -8.94 -22.12 22.67
CA ILE A 136 -9.77 -21.51 21.63
C ILE A 136 -9.90 -19.99 21.85
N ARG A 137 -9.89 -19.54 23.11
CA ARG A 137 -9.90 -18.10 23.44
C ARG A 137 -8.68 -17.38 22.89
N VAL A 138 -7.51 -18.00 22.91
CA VAL A 138 -6.28 -17.41 22.33
C VAL A 138 -6.39 -17.25 20.82
N LEU A 139 -7.10 -18.14 20.12
CA LEU A 139 -7.34 -18.02 18.67
C LEU A 139 -8.13 -16.76 18.30
N ARG A 140 -8.85 -16.14 19.25
CA ARG A 140 -9.55 -14.86 19.03
C ARG A 140 -8.59 -13.73 18.66
N ILE A 141 -7.32 -13.78 19.07
CA ILE A 141 -6.29 -12.80 18.69
C ILE A 141 -6.05 -12.79 17.17
N VAL A 142 -6.32 -13.89 16.46
CA VAL A 142 -6.21 -13.95 14.99
C VAL A 142 -7.11 -12.91 14.30
N ARG A 143 -8.16 -12.42 14.97
CA ARG A 143 -9.00 -11.31 14.48
C ARG A 143 -8.20 -10.03 14.21
N PHE A 144 -7.05 -9.84 14.85
CA PHE A 144 -6.12 -8.75 14.56
C PHE A 144 -5.74 -8.69 13.07
N TYR A 145 -5.57 -9.86 12.42
CA TYR A 145 -5.20 -9.90 11.01
C TYR A 145 -6.28 -9.37 10.06
N ARG A 146 -7.54 -9.21 10.51
CA ARG A 146 -8.58 -8.53 9.72
C ARG A 146 -8.23 -7.08 9.42
N LEU A 147 -7.35 -6.45 10.21
CA LEU A 147 -6.80 -5.12 9.94
C LEU A 147 -6.04 -5.05 8.61
N ALA A 148 -5.53 -6.19 8.09
CA ALA A 148 -4.85 -6.26 6.80
C ALA A 148 -5.69 -5.70 5.64
N ARG A 149 -7.02 -5.80 5.72
CA ARG A 149 -7.94 -5.25 4.71
C ARG A 149 -7.91 -3.71 4.69
N TYR A 150 -7.75 -3.09 5.85
CA TYR A 150 -7.80 -1.65 6.03
C TYR A 150 -6.42 -0.99 5.89
N ALA A 151 -5.35 -1.78 5.86
CA ALA A 151 -3.97 -1.33 5.70
C ALA A 151 -3.41 -1.71 4.33
N PRO A 152 -3.44 -0.81 3.32
CA PRO A 152 -2.95 -1.10 1.97
C PRO A 152 -1.47 -1.49 1.95
N ALA A 153 -0.70 -0.98 2.90
CA ALA A 153 0.71 -1.31 3.09
C ALA A 153 0.93 -2.81 3.33
N ILE A 154 0.01 -3.51 4.02
CA ILE A 154 0.12 -4.95 4.28
C ILE A 154 -0.01 -5.75 2.98
N LEU A 155 -0.88 -5.32 2.08
CA LEU A 155 -0.99 -5.94 0.75
C LEU A 155 0.28 -5.71 -0.09
N THR A 156 0.91 -4.55 0.04
CA THR A 156 2.20 -4.25 -0.61
C THR A 156 3.30 -5.17 -0.07
N ILE A 157 3.40 -5.35 1.26
CA ILE A 157 4.33 -6.31 1.88
C ILE A 157 4.16 -7.70 1.26
N GLY A 158 2.92 -8.20 1.19
CA GLY A 158 2.65 -9.53 0.65
C GLY A 158 3.08 -9.70 -0.81
N ARG A 159 2.90 -8.67 -1.65
CA ARG A 159 3.37 -8.69 -3.04
C ARG A 159 4.89 -8.68 -3.15
N VAL A 160 5.56 -7.86 -2.34
CA VAL A 160 7.03 -7.79 -2.30
C VAL A 160 7.62 -9.13 -1.87
N LEU A 161 7.09 -9.73 -0.80
CA LEU A 161 7.52 -11.05 -0.33
C LEU A 161 7.29 -12.13 -1.40
N ALA A 162 6.13 -12.11 -2.08
CA ALA A 162 5.85 -13.05 -3.15
C ALA A 162 6.73 -12.85 -4.39
N ALA A 163 7.14 -11.62 -4.69
CA ALA A 163 8.05 -11.32 -5.79
C ALA A 163 9.49 -11.76 -5.47
N GLU A 164 9.94 -11.51 -4.23
CA GLU A 164 11.32 -11.74 -3.79
C GLU A 164 11.53 -13.09 -3.09
N TRP A 165 10.54 -13.99 -3.09
CA TRP A 165 10.59 -15.23 -2.28
C TRP A 165 11.83 -16.09 -2.57
N ARG A 166 12.30 -16.10 -3.83
CA ARG A 166 13.51 -16.85 -4.24
C ARG A 166 14.77 -16.23 -3.64
N SER A 167 14.88 -14.90 -3.68
CA SER A 167 15.98 -14.13 -3.10
C SER A 167 16.00 -14.32 -1.57
N LEU A 168 14.83 -14.23 -0.95
CA LEU A 168 14.65 -14.42 0.49
C LEU A 168 15.00 -15.86 0.91
N LEU A 169 14.54 -16.87 0.18
CA LEU A 169 14.92 -18.26 0.43
C LEU A 169 16.43 -18.47 0.29
N GLY A 170 17.06 -17.90 -0.74
CA GLY A 170 18.51 -17.92 -0.90
C GLY A 170 19.23 -17.33 0.31
N SER A 171 18.80 -16.15 0.77
CA SER A 171 19.36 -15.52 1.97
C SER A 171 19.15 -16.36 3.24
N ALA A 172 17.99 -17.01 3.38
CA ALA A 172 17.67 -17.86 4.52
C ALA A 172 18.52 -19.14 4.54
N VAL A 173 18.77 -19.74 3.37
CA VAL A 173 19.66 -20.91 3.24
C VAL A 173 21.09 -20.55 3.64
N ILE A 174 21.59 -19.39 3.20
CA ILE A 174 22.94 -18.96 3.58
C ILE A 174 23.01 -18.66 5.09
N PHE A 175 21.98 -18.02 5.65
CA PHE A 175 21.89 -17.75 7.09
C PHE A 175 21.85 -19.06 7.90
N ALA A 176 21.08 -20.06 7.47
CA ALA A 176 21.05 -21.37 8.10
C ALA A 176 22.42 -22.08 8.05
N GLY A 177 23.13 -21.98 6.92
CA GLY A 177 24.49 -22.50 6.79
C GLY A 177 25.46 -21.83 7.75
N LEU A 178 25.45 -20.49 7.84
CA LEU A 178 26.28 -19.75 8.78
C LEU A 178 25.96 -20.09 10.24
N LEU A 179 24.68 -20.23 10.57
CA LEU A 179 24.23 -20.65 11.89
C LEU A 179 24.81 -22.02 12.25
N LEU A 180 24.70 -23.01 11.36
CA LEU A 180 25.25 -24.34 11.59
C LEU A 180 26.77 -24.31 11.75
N LEU A 181 27.49 -23.60 10.88
CA LEU A 181 28.95 -23.47 10.96
C LEU A 181 29.39 -22.78 12.26
N SER A 182 28.71 -21.70 12.65
CA SER A 182 28.97 -20.98 13.90
C SER A 182 28.71 -21.87 15.11
N SER A 183 27.67 -22.70 15.03
CA SER A 183 27.30 -23.61 16.10
C SER A 183 28.35 -24.70 16.29
N VAL A 184 28.78 -25.34 15.20
CA VAL A 184 29.83 -26.37 15.23
C VAL A 184 31.15 -25.80 15.74
N ALA A 185 31.54 -24.60 15.28
CA ALA A 185 32.76 -23.95 15.72
C ALA A 185 32.76 -23.68 17.23
N MET A 186 31.63 -23.19 17.76
CA MET A 186 31.49 -22.92 19.19
C MET A 186 31.41 -24.20 20.02
N TYR A 187 30.70 -25.22 19.55
CA TYR A 187 30.62 -26.53 20.19
C TYR A 187 32.00 -27.17 20.33
N ILE A 188 32.81 -27.15 19.28
CA ILE A 188 34.18 -27.68 19.31
C ILE A 188 35.08 -26.87 20.27
N ALA A 189 34.87 -25.56 20.38
CA ALA A 189 35.72 -24.69 21.20
C ALA A 189 35.38 -24.73 22.69
N GLU A 190 34.09 -24.85 23.04
CA GLU A 190 33.59 -24.62 24.40
C GLU A 190 32.66 -25.72 24.92
N GLY A 191 32.27 -26.71 24.09
CA GLY A 191 31.26 -27.70 24.45
C GLY A 191 31.64 -28.55 25.66
N ASP A 192 32.90 -29.00 25.73
CA ASP A 192 33.42 -29.75 26.88
C ASP A 192 33.58 -28.89 28.14
N LEU A 193 33.73 -27.56 27.97
CA LEU A 193 33.93 -26.61 29.08
C LEU A 193 32.59 -26.13 29.67
N GLN A 194 31.53 -26.13 28.87
CA GLN A 194 30.20 -25.69 29.24
C GLN A 194 29.14 -26.74 28.86
N PRO A 195 29.21 -27.98 29.38
CA PRO A 195 28.34 -29.08 28.96
C PRO A 195 26.84 -28.78 29.15
N ASP A 196 26.47 -28.01 30.18
CA ASP A 196 25.08 -27.65 30.44
C ASP A 196 24.50 -26.62 29.45
N LYS A 197 25.35 -25.89 28.71
CA LYS A 197 24.95 -24.78 27.82
C LYS A 197 25.29 -25.02 26.36
N LEU A 198 26.46 -25.60 26.11
CA LEU A 198 27.06 -25.81 24.79
C LEU A 198 27.43 -27.29 24.56
N GLY A 199 26.99 -28.20 25.44
CA GLY A 199 27.33 -29.63 25.38
C GLY A 199 26.66 -30.43 24.28
N ASP A 200 25.80 -29.81 23.47
CA ASP A 200 25.21 -30.41 22.27
C ASP A 200 25.00 -29.35 21.16
N LEU A 201 24.87 -29.82 19.92
CA LEU A 201 24.69 -28.94 18.77
C LEU A 201 23.40 -28.10 18.85
N PRO A 202 22.20 -28.66 19.11
CA PRO A 202 20.99 -27.86 19.28
C PRO A 202 21.09 -26.73 20.31
N SER A 203 21.66 -26.99 21.48
CA SER A 203 21.90 -25.97 22.51
C SER A 203 22.87 -24.89 22.03
N THR A 204 23.91 -25.29 21.29
CA THR A 204 24.85 -24.33 20.68
C THR A 204 24.24 -23.55 19.52
N MET A 205 23.28 -24.14 18.79
CA MET A 205 22.50 -23.45 17.76
C MET A 205 21.64 -22.34 18.35
N TRP A 206 21.10 -22.50 19.55
CA TRP A 206 20.43 -21.41 20.26
C TRP A 206 21.36 -20.22 20.50
N TRP A 207 22.59 -20.47 21.00
CA TRP A 207 23.61 -19.43 21.15
C TRP A 207 23.94 -18.75 19.80
N ALA A 208 24.08 -19.53 18.72
CA ALA A 208 24.37 -19.00 17.39
C ALA A 208 23.21 -18.15 16.85
N VAL A 209 21.95 -18.56 17.04
CA VAL A 209 20.76 -17.76 16.69
C VAL A 209 20.78 -16.43 17.43
N VAL A 210 20.95 -16.44 18.74
CA VAL A 210 20.94 -15.24 19.59
C VAL A 210 22.07 -14.28 19.22
N THR A 211 23.25 -14.82 18.89
CA THR A 211 24.44 -14.02 18.52
C THR A 211 24.33 -13.47 17.10
N LEU A 212 23.96 -14.30 16.11
CA LEU A 212 23.81 -13.90 14.71
C LEU A 212 22.65 -12.93 14.51
N SER A 213 21.60 -13.03 15.31
CA SER A 213 20.47 -12.09 15.31
C SER A 213 20.71 -10.81 16.11
N THR A 214 21.92 -10.61 16.65
CA THR A 214 22.31 -9.41 17.41
C THR A 214 21.46 -9.18 18.67
N VAL A 215 20.73 -10.19 19.17
CA VAL A 215 19.88 -10.09 20.37
C VAL A 215 20.73 -10.13 21.63
N GLY A 216 21.61 -11.13 21.75
CA GLY A 216 22.57 -11.24 22.85
C GLY A 216 21.94 -11.24 24.25
N TYR A 217 21.05 -12.21 24.56
CA TYR A 217 20.41 -12.32 25.88
C TYR A 217 21.41 -12.38 27.05
N GLY A 218 22.64 -12.84 26.80
CA GLY A 218 23.70 -12.97 27.82
C GLY A 218 23.57 -14.22 28.70
N ASP A 219 22.69 -15.14 28.33
CA ASP A 219 22.50 -16.45 28.96
C ASP A 219 23.69 -17.41 28.74
N VAL A 220 24.32 -17.33 27.55
CA VAL A 220 25.49 -18.14 27.18
C VAL A 220 26.56 -17.25 26.53
N THR A 221 27.80 -17.32 27.03
CA THR A 221 28.95 -16.59 26.49
C THR A 221 30.21 -17.47 26.53
N PRO A 222 31.10 -17.38 25.53
CA PRO A 222 32.35 -18.14 25.55
C PRO A 222 33.26 -17.69 26.71
N VAL A 223 33.87 -18.64 27.40
CA VAL A 223 34.78 -18.36 28.51
C VAL A 223 36.25 -18.32 28.07
N THR A 224 36.60 -19.02 26.99
CA THR A 224 37.96 -19.10 26.44
C THR A 224 38.29 -17.94 25.50
N ALA A 225 39.59 -17.71 25.29
CA ALA A 225 40.07 -16.72 24.33
C ALA A 225 39.66 -17.08 22.89
N ILE A 226 39.75 -18.35 22.50
CA ILE A 226 39.39 -18.83 21.16
C ILE A 226 37.88 -18.69 20.95
N GLY A 227 37.06 -19.10 21.92
CA GLY A 227 35.61 -18.92 21.87
C GLY A 227 35.21 -17.44 21.72
N LYS A 228 35.89 -16.52 22.42
CA LYS A 228 35.66 -15.08 22.26
C LYS A 228 36.03 -14.56 20.87
N VAL A 229 37.10 -15.07 20.26
CA VAL A 229 37.46 -14.74 18.86
C VAL A 229 36.40 -15.26 17.90
N ILE A 230 35.96 -16.51 18.07
CA ILE A 230 34.87 -17.10 17.26
C ILE A 230 33.61 -16.25 17.39
N ALA A 231 33.19 -15.92 18.61
CA ALA A 231 32.03 -15.06 18.85
C ALA A 231 32.19 -13.68 18.20
N GLY A 232 33.38 -13.08 18.28
CA GLY A 232 33.73 -11.84 17.58
C GLY A 232 33.46 -11.91 16.08
N ILE A 233 33.95 -12.96 15.42
CA ILE A 233 33.74 -13.19 13.99
C ILE A 233 32.26 -13.41 13.69
N VAL A 234 31.58 -14.24 14.47
CA VAL A 234 30.15 -14.56 14.31
C VAL A 234 29.30 -13.29 14.44
N MET A 235 29.60 -12.39 15.37
CA MET A 235 28.90 -11.12 15.52
C MET A 235 29.02 -10.22 14.27
N VAL A 236 30.21 -10.09 13.70
CA VAL A 236 30.44 -9.31 12.47
C VAL A 236 29.71 -9.93 11.27
N LEU A 237 29.75 -11.26 11.14
CA LEU A 237 29.01 -11.97 10.11
C LEU A 237 27.50 -11.80 10.28
N GLY A 238 26.98 -11.88 11.51
CA GLY A 238 25.55 -11.69 11.82
C GLY A 238 24.98 -10.38 11.26
N ILE A 239 25.66 -9.25 11.52
CA ILE A 239 25.25 -7.93 11.01
C ILE A 239 25.24 -7.93 9.46
N THR A 240 26.29 -8.49 8.85
CA THR A 240 26.42 -8.53 7.38
C THR A 240 25.30 -9.36 6.74
N PHE A 241 24.94 -10.49 7.33
CA PHE A 241 23.91 -11.37 6.80
C PHE A 241 22.51 -10.87 7.04
N PHE A 242 22.23 -10.20 8.16
CA PHE A 242 20.95 -9.54 8.40
C PHE A 242 20.66 -8.41 7.40
N ALA A 243 21.70 -7.77 6.85
CA ALA A 243 21.54 -6.74 5.82
C ALA A 243 20.95 -7.27 4.50
N LEU A 244 21.14 -8.55 4.17
CA LEU A 244 20.65 -9.15 2.93
C LEU A 244 19.12 -9.18 2.81
N PRO A 245 18.36 -9.83 3.72
CA PRO A 245 16.90 -9.85 3.62
C PRO A 245 16.30 -8.45 3.75
N VAL A 246 16.89 -7.58 4.58
CA VAL A 246 16.47 -6.18 4.70
C VAL A 246 16.65 -5.44 3.36
N GLY A 247 17.79 -5.59 2.71
CA GLY A 247 18.08 -4.99 1.40
C GLY A 247 17.18 -5.53 0.28
N ILE A 248 16.92 -6.84 0.27
CA ILE A 248 16.00 -7.49 -0.68
C ILE A 248 14.59 -6.90 -0.54
N ILE A 249 14.07 -6.83 0.69
CA ILE A 249 12.74 -6.28 0.96
C ILE A 249 12.70 -4.79 0.59
N ALA A 250 13.71 -4.00 0.98
CA ALA A 250 13.78 -2.57 0.67
C ALA A 250 13.79 -2.31 -0.85
N ASN A 251 14.55 -3.08 -1.61
CA ASN A 251 14.58 -2.98 -3.06
C ASN A 251 13.24 -3.39 -3.69
N GLY A 252 12.63 -4.49 -3.21
CA GLY A 252 11.32 -4.93 -3.68
C GLY A 252 10.21 -3.90 -3.40
N PHE A 253 10.27 -3.21 -2.25
CA PHE A 253 9.37 -2.09 -1.97
C PHE A 253 9.59 -0.91 -2.92
N ALA A 254 10.84 -0.52 -3.16
CA ALA A 254 11.15 0.55 -4.09
C ALA A 254 10.63 0.23 -5.50
N GLU A 255 10.75 -1.02 -5.94
CA GLU A 255 10.28 -1.47 -7.24
C GLU A 255 8.73 -1.51 -7.32
N GLU A 256 8.03 -2.02 -6.30
CA GLU A 256 6.56 -2.04 -6.29
C GLU A 256 5.97 -0.61 -6.23
N ILE A 257 6.63 0.33 -5.53
CA ILE A 257 6.26 1.76 -5.55
C ILE A 257 6.43 2.34 -6.95
N LYS A 258 7.61 2.15 -7.58
CA LYS A 258 7.87 2.62 -8.96
C LYS A 258 6.89 2.04 -9.96
N ARG A 259 6.59 0.75 -9.87
CA ARG A 259 5.63 0.06 -10.74
C ARG A 259 4.23 0.63 -10.58
N ARG A 260 3.81 0.93 -9.35
CA ARG A 260 2.51 1.56 -9.08
C ARG A 260 2.44 2.97 -9.66
N ASP A 261 3.49 3.76 -9.50
CA ASP A 261 3.59 5.10 -10.08
C ASP A 261 3.55 5.04 -11.61
N PHE A 262 4.24 4.09 -12.23
CA PHE A 262 4.18 3.86 -13.68
C PHE A 262 2.76 3.56 -14.16
N VAL A 263 2.05 2.61 -13.53
CA VAL A 263 0.69 2.22 -13.95
C VAL A 263 -0.28 3.39 -13.82
N VAL A 264 -0.19 4.14 -12.72
CA VAL A 264 -1.01 5.32 -12.50
C VAL A 264 -0.67 6.39 -13.54
N SER A 265 0.61 6.68 -13.75
CA SER A 265 1.04 7.67 -14.74
C SER A 265 0.65 7.29 -16.17
N PHE A 266 0.80 6.03 -16.58
CA PHE A 266 0.37 5.55 -17.90
C PHE A 266 -1.13 5.71 -18.12
N ALA A 267 -1.95 5.29 -17.14
CA ALA A 267 -3.41 5.43 -17.23
C ALA A 267 -3.85 6.89 -17.27
N MET A 268 -3.11 7.79 -16.63
CA MET A 268 -3.36 9.24 -16.65
C MET A 268 -2.90 9.89 -17.96
N VAL A 269 -1.77 9.45 -18.54
CA VAL A 269 -1.27 9.92 -19.85
C VAL A 269 -2.29 9.65 -20.95
N ALA A 270 -2.93 8.48 -20.93
CA ALA A 270 -3.97 8.11 -21.90
C ALA A 270 -5.22 9.00 -21.85
N ARG A 271 -5.39 9.83 -20.81
CA ARG A 271 -6.51 10.76 -20.68
C ARG A 271 -6.21 12.15 -21.24
N VAL A 272 -4.94 12.48 -21.44
CA VAL A 272 -4.51 13.80 -21.93
C VAL A 272 -4.47 13.76 -23.46
N PRO A 273 -5.36 14.49 -24.17
CA PRO A 273 -5.46 14.41 -25.63
C PRO A 273 -4.16 14.72 -26.36
N LEU A 274 -3.30 15.56 -25.76
CA LEU A 274 -1.98 15.92 -26.28
C LEU A 274 -1.10 14.68 -26.57
N PHE A 275 -1.26 13.59 -25.82
CA PHE A 275 -0.42 12.40 -25.93
C PHE A 275 -1.01 11.31 -26.84
N ASN A 276 -2.23 11.49 -27.36
CA ASN A 276 -2.91 10.47 -28.19
C ASN A 276 -2.21 10.19 -29.53
N LYS A 277 -1.40 11.14 -30.02
CA LYS A 277 -0.68 11.01 -31.28
C LYS A 277 0.70 10.35 -31.14
N LEU A 278 1.11 10.00 -29.92
CA LEU A 278 2.44 9.46 -29.66
C LEU A 278 2.46 7.95 -29.82
N GLU A 279 3.54 7.45 -30.41
CA GLU A 279 3.77 6.00 -30.49
C GLU A 279 4.02 5.40 -29.10
N ALA A 280 3.61 4.14 -28.92
CA ALA A 280 3.74 3.42 -27.64
C ALA A 280 5.16 3.45 -27.02
N PRO A 281 6.27 3.34 -27.79
CA PRO A 281 7.62 3.45 -27.23
C PRO A 281 7.91 4.84 -26.63
N LEU A 282 7.39 5.91 -27.24
CA LEU A 282 7.56 7.27 -26.75
C LEU A 282 6.70 7.53 -25.51
N ILE A 283 5.48 6.97 -25.47
CA ILE A 283 4.62 6.98 -24.29
C ILE A 283 5.30 6.27 -23.10
N ALA A 284 5.88 5.08 -23.32
CA ALA A 284 6.58 4.35 -22.26
C ALA A 284 7.75 5.16 -21.67
N ARG A 285 8.49 5.88 -22.52
CA ARG A 285 9.57 6.80 -22.08
C ARG A 285 9.02 8.00 -21.32
N LEU A 286 7.91 8.57 -21.79
CA LEU A 286 7.20 9.69 -21.15
C LEU A 286 6.73 9.35 -19.74
N VAL A 287 6.12 8.19 -19.55
CA VAL A 287 5.64 7.77 -18.24
C VAL A 287 6.78 7.70 -17.22
N GLY A 288 7.99 7.31 -17.64
CA GLY A 288 9.18 7.33 -16.78
C GLY A 288 9.66 8.73 -16.37
N MET A 289 9.24 9.78 -17.06
CA MET A 289 9.56 11.19 -16.77
C MET A 289 8.42 11.92 -16.02
N LEU A 290 7.25 11.29 -15.90
CA LEU A 290 6.06 11.91 -15.32
C LEU A 290 5.82 11.42 -13.89
N HIS A 291 5.62 12.37 -12.98
CA HIS A 291 5.32 12.09 -11.58
C HIS A 291 3.87 12.44 -11.25
N ALA A 292 3.14 11.48 -10.68
CA ALA A 292 1.79 11.70 -10.19
C ALA A 292 1.80 12.55 -8.90
N ARG A 293 1.00 13.62 -8.83
CA ARG A 293 0.76 14.41 -7.62
C ARG A 293 -0.75 14.59 -7.38
N LYS A 294 -1.16 14.56 -6.11
CA LYS A 294 -2.56 14.71 -5.69
C LYS A 294 -2.73 15.97 -4.86
N PHE A 295 -3.80 16.72 -5.13
CA PHE A 295 -4.15 17.95 -4.44
C PHE A 295 -5.58 17.87 -3.93
N SER A 296 -5.82 18.36 -2.71
CA SER A 296 -7.18 18.57 -2.19
C SER A 296 -7.80 19.83 -2.78
N SER A 297 -9.13 19.93 -2.75
CA SER A 297 -9.83 21.19 -3.08
C SER A 297 -9.33 22.32 -2.17
N GLY A 298 -9.14 23.51 -2.75
CA GLY A 298 -8.58 24.70 -2.12
C GLY A 298 -7.05 24.75 -2.06
N ALA A 299 -6.33 23.68 -2.44
CA ALA A 299 -4.87 23.66 -2.38
C ALA A 299 -4.25 24.51 -3.50
N VAL A 300 -3.31 25.39 -3.14
CA VAL A 300 -2.46 26.12 -4.10
C VAL A 300 -1.44 25.14 -4.69
N ILE A 301 -1.44 24.99 -6.00
CA ILE A 301 -0.55 24.07 -6.72
C ILE A 301 0.78 24.76 -7.08
N VAL A 302 0.69 25.98 -7.59
CA VAL A 302 1.82 26.87 -7.87
C VAL A 302 1.41 28.31 -7.57
N SER A 303 2.35 29.14 -7.10
CA SER A 303 2.09 30.56 -6.86
C SER A 303 2.77 31.41 -7.93
N ARG A 304 2.15 32.54 -8.27
CA ARG A 304 2.77 33.53 -9.15
C ARG A 304 4.13 33.98 -8.58
N GLY A 305 5.17 33.97 -9.41
CA GLY A 305 6.52 34.40 -9.04
C GLY A 305 7.44 33.28 -8.52
N ASP A 306 6.90 32.10 -8.22
CA ASP A 306 7.67 30.90 -7.86
C ASP A 306 8.58 30.46 -9.00
N ALA A 307 9.62 29.68 -8.72
CA ALA A 307 10.46 29.10 -9.76
C ALA A 307 9.64 28.17 -10.68
N ALA A 308 9.89 28.23 -11.99
CA ALA A 308 9.25 27.33 -12.95
C ALA A 308 9.91 25.93 -12.93
N ASP A 309 9.46 25.08 -12.02
CA ASP A 309 10.02 23.73 -11.76
C ASP A 309 9.52 22.63 -12.73
N GLY A 310 8.44 22.88 -13.46
CA GLY A 310 7.88 21.89 -14.40
C GLY A 310 6.56 22.28 -15.07
N MET A 311 6.01 21.36 -15.84
CA MET A 311 4.71 21.45 -16.50
C MET A 311 3.75 20.45 -15.86
N TYR A 312 2.46 20.79 -15.80
CA TYR A 312 1.44 19.97 -15.14
C TYR A 312 0.34 19.60 -16.14
N PHE A 313 -0.06 18.33 -16.15
CA PHE A 313 -1.20 17.83 -16.92
C PHE A 313 -2.28 17.35 -15.97
N ILE A 314 -3.54 17.72 -16.25
CA ILE A 314 -4.68 17.42 -15.38
C ILE A 314 -5.26 16.08 -15.80
N ALA A 315 -5.02 15.06 -14.97
CA ALA A 315 -5.48 13.71 -15.25
C ALA A 315 -6.90 13.45 -14.73
N SER A 316 -7.30 14.12 -13.65
CA SER A 316 -8.68 14.22 -13.19
C SER A 316 -8.81 15.36 -12.19
N GLY A 317 -9.97 16.02 -12.13
CA GLY A 317 -10.21 17.16 -11.25
C GLY A 317 -10.40 18.46 -12.03
N GLU A 318 -10.25 19.58 -11.32
CA GLU A 318 -10.43 20.91 -11.88
C GLU A 318 -9.55 21.89 -11.10
N VAL A 319 -8.88 22.78 -11.84
CA VAL A 319 -8.05 23.84 -11.28
C VAL A 319 -8.47 25.18 -11.87
N GLU A 320 -8.27 26.23 -11.11
CA GLU A 320 -8.48 27.61 -11.54
C GLU A 320 -7.13 28.33 -11.57
N VAL A 321 -6.82 28.94 -12.70
CA VAL A 321 -5.67 29.81 -12.89
C VAL A 321 -6.12 31.23 -12.54
N GLU A 322 -5.57 31.76 -11.46
CA GLU A 322 -5.85 33.11 -10.99
C GLU A 322 -5.12 34.13 -11.89
N ILE A 323 -5.88 34.68 -12.83
CA ILE A 323 -5.47 35.82 -13.65
C ILE A 323 -6.31 37.01 -13.21
N PRO A 324 -5.70 38.20 -12.98
CA PRO A 324 -6.47 39.41 -12.71
C PRO A 324 -7.55 39.61 -13.78
N ASP A 325 -8.77 39.89 -13.33
CA ASP A 325 -9.95 40.23 -14.14
C ASP A 325 -10.58 39.09 -14.98
N ASN A 326 -9.90 37.96 -15.19
CA ASN A 326 -10.45 36.82 -15.94
C ASN A 326 -9.89 35.45 -15.49
N PRO A 327 -10.44 34.84 -14.42
CA PRO A 327 -10.00 33.53 -13.96
C PRO A 327 -10.32 32.45 -15.01
N VAL A 328 -9.33 31.61 -15.32
CA VAL A 328 -9.47 30.53 -16.31
C VAL A 328 -9.55 29.19 -15.60
N ARG A 329 -10.60 28.42 -15.85
CA ARG A 329 -10.74 27.06 -15.33
C ARG A 329 -10.21 26.04 -16.33
N LEU A 330 -9.40 25.11 -15.82
CA LEU A 330 -8.84 24.00 -16.57
C LEU A 330 -9.32 22.69 -15.94
N SER A 331 -9.67 21.73 -16.79
CA SER A 331 -10.31 20.48 -16.41
C SER A 331 -9.54 19.26 -16.92
N GLU A 332 -10.09 18.06 -16.72
CA GLU A 332 -9.46 16.81 -17.16
C GLU A 332 -9.05 16.84 -18.64
N GLY A 333 -7.79 16.53 -18.92
CA GLY A 333 -7.18 16.58 -20.25
C GLY A 333 -6.40 17.86 -20.54
N ASP A 334 -6.64 18.95 -19.80
CA ASP A 334 -5.92 20.20 -19.95
C ASP A 334 -4.54 20.15 -19.26
N PHE A 335 -3.71 21.15 -19.53
CA PHE A 335 -2.39 21.31 -18.92
C PHE A 335 -2.06 22.78 -18.62
N PHE A 336 -1.07 23.03 -17.77
CA PHE A 336 -0.58 24.36 -17.44
C PHE A 336 0.89 24.38 -17.02
N GLY A 337 1.47 25.58 -16.95
CA GLY A 337 2.86 25.82 -16.51
C GLY A 337 3.89 25.84 -17.64
N GLU A 338 3.46 25.60 -18.88
CA GLU A 338 4.28 25.61 -20.10
C GLU A 338 4.83 26.99 -20.44
N ILE A 339 4.07 28.05 -20.18
CA ILE A 339 4.43 29.42 -20.58
C ILE A 339 5.79 29.82 -20.01
N ALA A 340 5.99 29.61 -18.70
CA ALA A 340 7.25 29.94 -18.03
C ALA A 340 8.44 29.11 -18.56
N LEU A 341 8.20 27.87 -18.98
CA LEU A 341 9.24 27.01 -19.54
C LEU A 341 9.63 27.41 -20.97
N ILE A 342 8.65 27.79 -21.79
CA ILE A 342 8.84 28.15 -23.21
C ILE A 342 9.43 29.55 -23.36
N THR A 343 8.95 30.51 -22.58
CA THR A 343 9.43 31.90 -22.61
C THR A 343 10.81 32.06 -21.96
N HIS A 344 11.32 31.00 -21.33
CA HIS A 344 12.52 31.02 -20.49
C HIS A 344 12.43 32.04 -19.34
N GLU A 345 11.23 32.50 -19.02
CA GLU A 345 10.95 33.26 -17.81
C GLU A 345 11.01 32.26 -16.64
N ALA A 346 12.11 32.29 -15.88
CA ALA A 346 12.37 31.35 -14.80
C ALA A 346 11.32 31.35 -13.65
N ARG A 347 10.24 32.13 -13.77
CA ARG A 347 9.20 32.33 -12.76
C ARG A 347 7.80 32.05 -13.29
N ARG A 348 6.94 31.52 -12.41
CA ARG A 348 5.53 31.25 -12.66
C ARG A 348 4.77 32.54 -12.94
N THR A 349 3.97 32.51 -13.99
CA THR A 349 3.26 33.69 -14.46
C THR A 349 1.91 33.90 -13.75
N ALA A 350 1.32 32.87 -13.14
CA ALA A 350 0.04 32.93 -12.43
C ALA A 350 0.01 31.97 -11.23
N THR A 351 -0.91 32.21 -10.30
CA THR A 351 -1.23 31.27 -9.21
C THR A 351 -2.27 30.28 -9.74
N VAL A 352 -2.15 28.99 -9.37
CA VAL A 352 -3.10 27.96 -9.77
C VAL A 352 -3.59 27.24 -8.51
N VAL A 353 -4.91 27.14 -8.35
CA VAL A 353 -5.57 26.55 -7.18
C VAL A 353 -6.47 25.41 -7.62
N ALA A 354 -6.43 24.29 -6.91
CA ALA A 354 -7.34 23.17 -7.15
C ALA A 354 -8.75 23.53 -6.67
N THR A 355 -9.75 23.62 -7.55
CA THR A 355 -11.15 23.87 -7.13
C THR A 355 -11.82 22.58 -6.65
N ARG A 356 -11.34 21.43 -7.13
CA ARG A 356 -11.77 20.07 -6.73
C ARG A 356 -10.57 19.20 -6.36
N PRO A 357 -10.75 18.06 -5.67
CA PRO A 357 -9.68 17.07 -5.54
C PRO A 357 -9.12 16.72 -6.92
N THR A 358 -7.83 16.95 -7.12
CA THR A 358 -7.20 16.94 -8.45
C THR A 358 -5.97 16.04 -8.46
N ASP A 359 -5.89 15.18 -9.47
CA ASP A 359 -4.72 14.35 -9.79
C ASP A 359 -3.99 14.96 -10.98
N LEU A 360 -2.71 15.29 -10.79
CA LEU A 360 -1.83 15.90 -11.80
C LEU A 360 -0.69 14.95 -12.18
N LEU A 361 -0.28 15.01 -13.44
CA LEU A 361 1.00 14.52 -13.91
C LEU A 361 1.97 15.69 -14.01
N VAL A 362 3.15 15.57 -13.41
CA VAL A 362 4.17 16.61 -13.42
C VAL A 362 5.35 16.17 -14.27
N LEU A 363 5.72 16.98 -15.25
CA LEU A 363 6.94 16.85 -16.04
C LEU A 363 7.94 17.90 -15.59
N SER A 364 9.12 17.49 -15.13
CA SER A 364 10.15 18.42 -14.65
C SER A 364 10.63 19.36 -15.77
N ALA A 365 11.10 20.57 -15.44
CA ALA A 365 11.64 21.49 -16.44
C ALA A 365 12.81 20.91 -17.27
N PRO A 366 13.76 20.12 -16.69
CA PRO A 366 14.76 19.39 -17.47
C PRO A 366 14.15 18.37 -18.44
N ASP A 367 13.17 17.59 -17.99
CA ASP A 367 12.59 16.53 -18.81
C ASP A 367 11.63 17.07 -19.86
N PHE A 368 10.95 18.19 -19.60
CA PHE A 368 10.19 18.94 -20.59
C PHE A 368 11.09 19.35 -21.76
N ARG A 369 12.25 19.96 -21.48
CA ARG A 369 13.19 20.36 -22.54
C ARG A 369 13.70 19.16 -23.35
N ARG A 370 13.99 18.04 -22.68
CA ARG A 370 14.37 16.80 -23.36
C ARG A 370 13.27 16.26 -24.25
N LEU A 371 12.02 16.31 -23.79
CA LEU A 371 10.86 15.84 -24.53
C LEU A 371 10.59 16.69 -25.77
N MET A 372 10.58 18.01 -25.62
CA MET A 372 10.35 18.95 -26.74
C MET A 372 11.43 18.79 -27.83
N ALA A 373 12.69 18.56 -27.44
CA ALA A 373 13.77 18.29 -28.39
C ALA A 373 13.63 16.97 -29.15
N GLN A 374 12.87 16.00 -28.62
CA GLN A 374 12.72 14.66 -29.20
C GLN A 374 11.43 14.48 -29.99
N SER A 375 10.43 15.33 -29.78
CA SER A 375 9.15 15.28 -30.49
C SER A 375 8.75 16.68 -30.95
N PRO A 376 9.14 17.06 -32.19
CA PRO A 376 8.79 18.36 -32.76
C PRO A 376 7.27 18.61 -32.82
N ASP A 377 6.46 17.57 -33.04
CA ASP A 377 5.00 17.67 -33.09
C ASP A 377 4.41 18.09 -31.73
N LEU A 378 4.93 17.53 -30.64
CA LEU A 378 4.57 17.91 -29.27
C LEU A 378 5.00 19.35 -28.97
N ASP A 379 6.23 19.73 -29.36
CA ASP A 379 6.74 21.09 -29.16
C ASP A 379 5.87 22.12 -29.89
N HIS A 380 5.46 21.83 -31.13
CA HIS A 380 4.55 22.70 -31.87
C HIS A 380 3.19 22.85 -31.17
N ALA A 381 2.56 21.74 -30.78
CA ALA A 381 1.24 21.76 -30.13
C ALA A 381 1.25 22.52 -28.79
N VAL A 382 2.33 22.35 -28.00
CA VAL A 382 2.48 23.05 -26.72
C VAL A 382 2.76 24.55 -26.94
N ARG A 383 3.60 24.92 -27.92
CA ARG A 383 3.89 26.33 -28.25
C ARG A 383 2.67 27.07 -28.80
N GLU A 384 1.88 26.43 -29.64
CA GLU A 384 0.64 26.99 -30.19
C GLU A 384 -0.35 27.32 -29.07
N THR A 385 -0.55 26.37 -28.15
CA THR A 385 -1.41 26.58 -26.97
C THR A 385 -0.87 27.70 -26.07
N ALA A 386 0.45 27.75 -25.86
CA ALA A 386 1.07 28.79 -25.05
C ALA A 386 0.90 30.18 -25.68
N ALA A 387 1.04 30.30 -27.00
CA ALA A 387 0.86 31.56 -27.73
C ALA A 387 -0.59 32.06 -27.59
N GLN A 388 -1.58 31.18 -27.80
CA GLN A 388 -2.99 31.53 -27.64
C GLN A 388 -3.30 32.04 -26.23
N ARG A 389 -2.81 31.36 -25.19
CA ARG A 389 -3.01 31.78 -23.79
C ARG A 389 -2.29 33.07 -23.44
N MET A 390 -1.14 33.33 -24.05
CA MET A 390 -0.41 34.60 -23.87
C MET A 390 -1.17 35.77 -24.50
N ASP A 391 -1.80 35.56 -25.64
CA ASP A 391 -2.60 36.59 -26.33
C ASP A 391 -3.91 36.86 -25.59
N GLU A 392 -4.62 35.82 -25.13
CA GLU A 392 -5.79 35.94 -24.24
C GLU A 392 -5.48 36.76 -22.99
N ARG A 393 -4.26 36.62 -22.46
CA ARG A 393 -3.79 37.36 -21.29
C ARG A 393 -3.38 38.79 -21.59
N LYS A 394 -2.82 39.07 -22.78
CA LYS A 394 -2.49 40.44 -23.20
C LYS A 394 -3.73 41.25 -23.54
N GLY A 395 -4.78 40.61 -24.06
CA GLY A 395 -6.07 41.25 -24.33
C GLY A 395 -6.90 41.57 -23.09
N ALA A 396 -6.51 41.06 -21.92
CA ALA A 396 -7.14 41.33 -20.62
C ALA A 396 -6.44 42.46 -19.82
N LYS A 397 -5.38 43.08 -20.37
CA LYS A 397 -4.79 44.32 -19.86
C LYS A 397 -5.40 45.52 -20.57
#